data_AF-A0A366H768-F1
#
_entry.id   AF-A0A366H768-F1
#
_cell.length_a   1.000
_cell.length_b   1.000
_cell.length_c   1.000
_cell.angle_alpha   90.00
_cell.angle_beta   90.00
_cell.angle_gamma   90.00
#
_symmetry.space_group_name_H-M   'P 1'
#
loop_
_entity.id
_entity.type
_entity.pdbx_description
1 polymer ?
#
loop_
_entity_poly.entity_id
_entity_poly.type
_entity_poly.pdbx_seq_one_letter_code
_entity_poly.pdbx_strand_id
1 'polypeptide(L)' 'MIVIHTGVPQAVGGRGIAADLTMHALDTARQKGWLVRPVCSYADAYIRRHKEDYADLLA' A
#
# COMPACT_ATOMS: atom_id res chain seq x y z
N MET A 1 -10.10 -5.35 -1.68
CA MET A 1 -9.81 -3.89 -1.75
C MET A 1 -8.97 -3.60 -2.99
N ILE A 2 -9.16 -2.46 -3.65
CA ILE A 2 -8.36 -2.05 -4.81
C ILE A 2 -7.66 -0.73 -4.47
N VAL A 3 -6.33 -0.69 -4.58
CA VAL A 3 -5.54 0.55 -4.41
C VAL A 3 -5.24 1.12 -5.78
N ILE A 4 -6.01 2.12 -6.20
CA ILE A 4 -5.89 2.72 -7.55
C ILE A 4 -4.84 3.84 -7.62
N HIS A 5 -4.58 4.54 -6.51
CA HIS A 5 -3.60 5.62 -6.47
C HIS A 5 -3.15 5.91 -5.03
N THR A 6 -1.86 6.20 -4.85
CA THR A 6 -1.28 6.76 -3.63
C THR A 6 -0.60 8.08 -4.01
N GLY A 7 -1.12 9.20 -3.52
CA GLY A 7 -0.65 10.54 -3.89
C GLY A 7 -0.21 11.35 -2.68
N VAL A 8 0.93 12.03 -2.80
CA VAL A 8 1.47 12.95 -1.78
C VAL A 8 1.85 14.26 -2.47
N PRO A 9 1.35 15.42 -2.01
CA PRO A 9 1.74 16.70 -2.58
C PRO A 9 3.25 16.93 -2.48
N GLN A 10 3.83 17.53 -3.52
CA GLN A 10 5.28 17.73 -3.60
C GLN A 10 5.84 18.52 -2.40
N ALA A 11 5.10 19.51 -1.89
CA ALA A 11 5.51 20.34 -0.75
C ALA A 11 5.79 19.53 0.54
N VAL A 12 5.23 18.33 0.65
CA VAL A 12 5.43 17.42 1.80
C VAL A 12 6.08 16.09 1.38
N GLY A 13 6.60 16.01 0.15
CA GLY A 13 7.29 14.83 -0.38
C GLY A 13 8.61 14.54 0.34
N GLY A 14 9.12 13.31 0.16
CA GLY A 14 10.40 12.87 0.74
C GLY A 14 10.34 12.52 2.23
N ARG A 15 9.16 12.55 2.86
CA ARG A 15 8.96 12.34 4.31
C ARG A 15 8.41 10.96 4.68
N GLY A 16 8.27 10.04 3.73
CA GLY A 16 7.71 8.70 3.99
C GLY A 16 6.17 8.60 3.95
N ILE A 17 5.44 9.70 3.80
CA ILE A 17 3.96 9.73 3.88
C ILE A 17 3.27 8.71 2.96
N ALA A 18 3.76 8.51 1.73
CA ALA A 18 3.17 7.53 0.81
C ALA A 18 3.30 6.09 1.32
N ALA A 19 4.38 5.79 2.03
CA ALA A 19 4.60 4.50 2.67
C ALA A 19 3.62 4.32 3.82
N ASP A 20 3.47 5.32 4.69
CA ASP A 20 2.54 5.27 5.83
C ASP A 20 1.08 5.09 5.38
N LEU A 21 0.67 5.81 4.34
CA LEU A 21 -0.66 5.67 3.73
C LEU A 21 -0.88 4.25 3.19
N THR A 22 0.12 3.70 2.51
CA THR A 22 0.03 2.36 1.92
C THR A 22 0.00 1.29 3.00
N MET A 23 0.86 1.39 4.01
CA MET A 23 0.91 0.50 5.17
C MET A 23 -0.44 0.45 5.88
N HIS A 24 -1.03 1.62 6.22
CA HIS A 24 -2.33 1.68 6.87
C HIS A 24 -3.45 1.05 6.04
N ALA A 25 -3.44 1.25 4.71
CA ALA A 25 -4.42 0.61 3.83
C ALA A 25 -4.28 -0.92 3.85
N LEU A 26 -3.05 -1.45 3.80
CA LEU A 26 -2.78 -2.89 3.83
C LEU A 26 -3.15 -3.51 5.19
N ASP A 27 -2.78 -2.85 6.29
CA ASP A 27 -3.15 -3.30 7.64
C ASP A 27 -4.66 -3.32 7.82
N THR A 28 -5.37 -2.33 7.27
CA THR A 28 -6.84 -2.32 7.24
C THR A 28 -7.39 -3.50 6.45
N ALA A 29 -6.81 -3.82 5.29
CA ALA A 29 -7.21 -4.98 4.50
C ALA A 29 -7.02 -6.27 5.29
N ARG A 30 -5.86 -6.44 5.95
CA ARG A 30 -5.59 -7.59 6.82
C ARG A 30 -6.59 -7.71 7.96
N GLN A 31 -6.82 -6.64 8.71
CA GLN A 31 -7.77 -6.63 9.83
C GLN A 31 -9.20 -7.00 9.40
N LYS A 32 -9.56 -6.69 8.16
CA LYS A 32 -10.88 -7.01 7.59
C LYS A 32 -10.91 -8.33 6.81
N GLY A 33 -9.79 -9.05 6.73
CA GLY A 33 -9.68 -10.31 5.96
C GLY A 33 -9.85 -10.11 4.45
N TRP A 34 -9.46 -8.95 3.92
CA TRP A 34 -9.59 -8.62 2.50
C TRP A 34 -8.30 -8.91 1.75
N LEU A 35 -8.44 -9.44 0.53
CA LEU A 35 -7.38 -9.42 -0.47
C LEU A 35 -7.30 -8.05 -1.15
N VAL A 36 -6.13 -7.73 -1.71
CA VAL A 36 -5.72 -6.44 -2.22
C VAL A 36 -5.26 -6.58 -3.66
N ARG A 37 -5.81 -5.75 -4.54
CA ARG A 37 -5.33 -5.57 -5.91
C ARG A 37 -4.65 -4.20 -6.06
N PRO A 38 -3.30 -4.13 -6.08
CA PRO A 38 -2.56 -2.87 -6.14
C PRO A 38 -2.41 -2.37 -7.59
N VAL A 39 -3.40 -1.63 -8.09
CA VAL A 39 -3.32 -1.03 -9.44
C VAL A 39 -2.35 0.15 -9.48
N CYS A 40 -2.18 0.85 -8.37
CA CYS A 40 -1.16 1.90 -8.24
C CYS A 40 0.24 1.28 -8.26
N SER A 41 1.10 1.75 -9.16
CA SER A 41 2.51 1.30 -9.25
C SER A 41 3.30 1.51 -7.95
N TYR A 42 2.98 2.55 -7.17
CA TYR A 42 3.61 2.77 -5.87
C TYR A 42 3.23 1.67 -4.87
N ALA A 43 1.94 1.34 -4.76
CA ALA A 43 1.46 0.32 -3.83
C ALA A 43 1.98 -1.07 -4.20
N ASP A 44 2.03 -1.40 -5.50
CA ASP A 44 2.65 -2.63 -5.99
C ASP A 44 4.14 -2.70 -5.60
N ALA A 45 4.89 -1.62 -5.85
CA ALA A 45 6.31 -1.55 -5.49
C ALA A 45 6.54 -1.66 -3.98
N TYR A 46 5.65 -1.07 -3.17
CA TYR A 46 5.69 -1.17 -1.72
C TYR A 46 5.51 -2.62 -1.26
N ILE A 47 4.44 -3.30 -1.70
CA ILE A 47 4.20 -4.71 -1.35
C ILE A 47 5.37 -5.59 -1.81
N ARG A 48 5.95 -5.33 -2.99
CA ARG A 48 7.11 -6.09 -3.49
C ARG A 48 8.38 -5.91 -2.65
N ARG A 49 8.54 -4.78 -1.96
CA ARG A 49 9.65 -4.52 -1.03
C ARG A 49 9.41 -5.10 0.35
N HIS A 50 8.14 -5.24 0.75
CA HIS A 50 7.69 -5.74 2.05
C HIS A 50 6.92 -7.06 1.88
N LYS A 51 7.45 -7.98 1.05
CA LYS A 51 6.74 -9.22 0.72
C LYS A 51 6.56 -10.14 1.92
N GLU A 52 7.54 -10.14 2.83
CA GLU A 52 7.47 -10.91 4.07
C GLU A 52 6.22 -10.57 4.91
N ASP A 53 5.79 -9.30 4.85
CA ASP A 53 4.67 -8.80 5.64
C ASP A 53 3.34 -8.76 4.90
N TYR A 54 3.31 -8.73 3.56
CA TYR A 54 2.09 -8.40 2.81
C TYR A 54 1.77 -9.30 1.62
N ALA A 55 2.59 -10.32 1.31
CA ALA A 55 2.36 -11.19 0.16
C ALA A 55 1.05 -11.99 0.24
N ASP A 56 0.61 -12.36 1.45
CA ASP A 56 -0.65 -13.04 1.75
C ASP A 56 -1.90 -12.22 1.43
N LEU A 57 -1.76 -10.89 1.34
CA LEU A 57 -2.88 -10.00 1.04
C LEU A 57 -3.14 -9.86 -0.46
N LEU A 58 -2.32 -10.40 -1.36
CA LEU A 58 -2.52 -10.23 -2.80
C LEU A 58 -3.68 -11.08 -3.33
N ALA A 59 -4.53 -10.47 -4.16
CA ALA A 59 -5.65 -11.10 -4.86
C ALA A 59 -5.26 -11.68 -6.23
#